data_AF-A0A9D8DUI1-F1
#
_entry.id   AF-A0A9D8DUI1-F1
#
_cell.length_a   1.000
_cell.length_b   1.000
_cell.length_c   1.000
_cell.angle_alpha   90.00
_cell.angle_beta   90.00
_cell.angle_gamma   90.00
#
_symmetry.space_group_name_H-M   'P 1'
#
loop_
_entity.id
_entity.type
_entity.pdbx_description
1 polymer ?
#
loop_
_entity_poly.entity_id
_entity_poly.type
_entity_poly.pdbx_seq_one_letter_code
_entity_poly.pdbx_strand_id
1 'polypeptide(L)'
;MRPVRAFAAGIVAILLAIPANATAVERWQPTTSDRLHIQLSGNLQVPAWATFLEIDGAESTADTVSDLHGRGLRVACYVSAGTAEAYRGDIARIPASVIGRPLDECSTSVGSTYATSLCLLR
;
A
#
# COMPACT_ATOMS: atom_id res chain seq x y z
N MET A 1 20.54 60.29 -39.00
CA MET A 1 21.06 59.26 -38.07
C MET A 1 19.89 58.84 -37.18
N ARG A 2 19.63 57.54 -37.02
CA ARG A 2 18.46 56.92 -36.34
C ARG A 2 18.49 57.15 -34.80
N PRO A 3 17.52 56.64 -33.99
CA PRO A 3 16.04 56.78 -33.88
C PRO A 3 15.63 57.26 -32.45
N VAL A 4 14.37 57.26 -31.97
CA VAL A 4 13.84 56.30 -30.95
C VAL A 4 12.48 56.76 -30.34
N ARG A 5 11.45 55.88 -30.43
CA ARG A 5 10.32 55.54 -29.50
C ARG A 5 9.22 56.58 -29.20
N ALA A 6 7.95 56.20 -28.97
CA ALA A 6 7.46 54.99 -28.33
C ALA A 6 6.11 54.48 -28.89
N PHE A 7 6.04 53.18 -29.19
CA PHE A 7 4.78 52.44 -29.24
C PHE A 7 4.34 52.17 -27.80
N ALA A 8 3.20 52.71 -27.39
CA ALA A 8 2.52 52.28 -26.18
C ALA A 8 1.90 50.91 -26.46
N ALA A 9 2.64 49.84 -26.12
CA ALA A 9 2.09 48.49 -26.11
C ALA A 9 1.21 48.36 -24.86
N GLY A 10 -0.11 48.41 -25.06
CA GLY A 10 -1.08 48.07 -24.03
C GLY A 10 -0.89 46.60 -23.62
N ILE A 11 -0.55 46.39 -22.35
CA ILE A 11 -0.56 45.07 -21.74
C ILE A 11 -2.03 44.73 -21.47
N VAL A 12 -2.66 44.01 -22.38
CA VAL A 12 -3.90 43.28 -22.06
C VAL A 12 -3.47 42.04 -21.28
N ALA A 13 -3.53 42.13 -19.96
CA ALA A 13 -3.41 40.97 -19.10
C ALA A 13 -4.66 40.10 -19.26
N ILE A 14 -4.63 39.16 -20.20
CA ILE A 14 -5.56 38.03 -20.21
C ILE A 14 -5.16 37.16 -19.01
N LEU A 15 -5.87 37.32 -17.88
CA LEU A 15 -5.94 36.29 -16.85
C LEU A 15 -6.66 35.08 -17.46
N LEU A 16 -5.89 34.15 -18.02
CA LEU A 16 -6.34 32.78 -18.17
C LEU A 16 -6.50 32.22 -16.76
N ALA A 17 -7.73 32.24 -16.24
CA ALA A 17 -8.12 31.43 -15.10
C ALA A 17 -7.90 29.96 -15.51
N ILE A 18 -6.80 29.37 -15.04
CA ILE A 18 -6.58 27.94 -15.15
C ILE A 18 -7.60 27.30 -14.20
N PRO A 19 -8.59 26.52 -14.68
CA PRO A 19 -9.41 25.75 -13.75
C PRO A 19 -8.50 24.69 -13.15
N ALA A 20 -8.14 24.87 -11.88
CA ALA A 20 -7.57 23.81 -11.08
C ALA A 20 -8.68 22.79 -10.78
N ASN A 21 -9.09 22.02 -11.79
CA ASN A 21 -9.89 20.82 -11.56
C ASN A 21 -8.97 19.73 -11.01
N ALA A 22 -8.43 19.97 -9.82
CA ALA A 22 -7.92 18.89 -8.99
C ALA A 22 -9.16 18.16 -8.47
N THR A 23 -9.59 17.11 -9.17
CA THR A 23 -10.48 16.11 -8.57
C THR A 23 -9.74 15.57 -7.36
N ALA A 24 -10.13 16.00 -6.17
CA ALA A 24 -9.64 15.41 -4.94
C ALA A 24 -9.92 13.91 -5.03
N VAL A 25 -8.85 13.10 -5.03
CA VAL A 25 -9.00 11.66 -4.89
C VAL A 25 -9.65 11.45 -3.54
N GLU A 26 -10.91 11.06 -3.53
CA GLU A 26 -11.61 10.71 -2.31
C GLU A 26 -10.87 9.54 -1.68
N ARG A 27 -10.18 9.81 -0.57
CA ARG A 27 -9.50 8.78 0.18
C ARG A 27 -10.56 7.90 0.81
N TRP A 28 -10.51 6.60 0.52
CA TRP A 28 -11.42 5.64 1.14
C TRP A 28 -11.33 5.75 2.67
N GLN A 29 -12.49 5.85 3.30
CA GLN A 29 -12.68 5.71 4.75
C GLN A 29 -13.54 4.47 4.98
N PRO A 30 -13.07 3.50 5.80
CA PRO A 30 -13.88 2.35 6.15
C PRO A 30 -15.17 2.77 6.85
N THR A 31 -16.24 2.05 6.57
CA THR A 31 -17.54 2.23 7.24
C THR A 31 -17.92 0.95 7.97
N THR A 32 -18.91 1.03 8.86
CA THR A 32 -19.44 -0.15 9.56
C THR A 32 -20.18 -1.12 8.63
N SER A 33 -20.45 -0.73 7.38
CA SER A 33 -21.03 -1.62 6.36
C SER A 33 -19.97 -2.44 5.64
N ASP A 34 -18.68 -2.12 5.78
CA ASP A 34 -17.61 -2.90 5.19
C ASP A 34 -17.52 -4.28 5.85
N ARG A 35 -17.49 -5.32 5.02
CA ARG A 35 -17.40 -6.71 5.46
C ARG A 35 -15.99 -7.20 5.20
N LEU A 36 -15.18 -7.15 6.27
CA LEU A 36 -13.78 -7.55 6.26
C LEU A 36 -13.62 -9.08 6.20
N HIS A 37 -12.78 -9.54 5.29
CA HIS A 37 -12.21 -10.88 5.28
C HIS A 37 -10.69 -10.79 5.33
N ILE A 38 -10.08 -11.45 6.30
CA ILE A 38 -8.62 -11.48 6.49
C ILE A 38 -8.12 -12.86 6.06
N GLN A 39 -7.18 -12.88 5.12
CA GLN A 39 -6.50 -14.11 4.72
C GLN A 39 -5.03 -13.80 4.41
N LEU A 40 -4.16 -14.16 5.35
CA LEU A 40 -2.72 -13.92 5.25
C LEU A 40 -1.95 -15.13 4.71
N SER A 41 -2.65 -16.19 4.29
CA SER A 41 -2.03 -17.45 3.91
C SER A 41 -2.83 -18.27 2.91
N GLY A 42 -2.10 -19.15 2.20
CA GLY A 42 -2.64 -20.07 1.22
C GLY A 42 -3.22 -19.40 -0.03
N ASN A 43 -3.91 -20.18 -0.86
CA ASN A 43 -4.52 -19.66 -2.07
C ASN A 43 -5.66 -18.70 -1.72
N LEU A 44 -5.57 -17.45 -2.18
CA LEU A 44 -6.55 -16.40 -1.92
C LEU A 44 -7.98 -16.87 -2.23
N GLN A 45 -8.85 -16.84 -1.23
CA GLN A 45 -10.28 -17.05 -1.36
C GLN A 45 -10.99 -15.72 -1.15
N VAL A 46 -11.92 -15.39 -2.04
CA VAL A 46 -12.70 -14.14 -1.92
C VAL A 46 -14.17 -14.50 -1.71
N PRO A 47 -14.66 -14.51 -0.46
CA PRO A 47 -16.06 -14.77 -0.17
C PRO A 47 -16.98 -13.76 -0.87
N ALA A 48 -18.11 -14.22 -1.39
CA ALA A 48 -19.07 -13.36 -2.12
C ALA A 48 -19.65 -12.22 -1.27
N TRP A 49 -19.57 -12.32 0.06
CA TRP A 49 -20.04 -11.31 0.99
C TRP A 49 -19.00 -10.26 1.34
N ALA A 50 -17.72 -10.47 1.01
CA ALA A 50 -16.64 -9.57 1.39
C ALA A 50 -16.68 -8.30 0.54
N THR A 51 -16.49 -7.15 1.18
CA THR A 51 -16.31 -5.85 0.50
C THR A 51 -14.91 -5.28 0.73
N PHE A 52 -14.22 -5.79 1.76
CA PHE A 52 -12.89 -5.37 2.17
C PHE A 52 -12.05 -6.62 2.48
N LEU A 53 -10.87 -6.70 1.88
CA LEU A 53 -9.91 -7.78 2.06
C LEU A 53 -8.65 -7.27 2.74
N GLU A 54 -8.14 -8.04 3.71
CA GLU A 54 -6.78 -7.92 4.19
C GLU A 54 -5.99 -9.17 3.76
N ILE A 55 -4.94 -8.97 2.97
CA ILE A 55 -4.13 -10.04 2.36
C ILE A 55 -2.65 -9.79 2.64
N ASP A 56 -1.81 -10.85 2.62
CA ASP A 56 -0.38 -10.66 2.84
C ASP A 56 0.27 -9.81 1.72
N GLY A 57 1.04 -8.80 2.12
CA GLY A 57 1.64 -7.85 1.19
C GLY A 57 2.84 -8.37 0.40
N ALA A 58 3.51 -9.44 0.84
CA ALA A 58 4.64 -10.03 0.11
C ALA A 58 4.23 -11.23 -0.76
N GLU A 59 3.21 -11.98 -0.37
CA GLU A 59 2.68 -13.11 -1.14
C GLU A 59 1.67 -12.69 -2.23
N SER A 60 1.18 -11.44 -2.20
CA SER A 60 0.23 -10.92 -3.19
C SER A 60 0.91 -10.12 -4.31
N THR A 61 0.47 -10.33 -5.56
CA THR A 61 0.98 -9.58 -6.72
C THR A 61 0.21 -8.29 -6.98
N ALA A 62 0.85 -7.33 -7.66
CA ALA A 62 0.19 -6.10 -8.11
C ALA A 62 -1.03 -6.39 -9.01
N ASP A 63 -0.92 -7.40 -9.89
CA ASP A 63 -2.03 -7.83 -10.75
C ASP A 63 -3.21 -8.37 -9.92
N THR A 64 -2.93 -9.16 -8.88
CA THR A 64 -3.97 -9.66 -7.95
C THR A 64 -4.69 -8.47 -7.29
N VAL A 65 -3.95 -7.49 -6.77
CA VAL A 65 -4.54 -6.30 -6.13
C VAL A 65 -5.35 -5.48 -7.14
N SER A 66 -4.84 -5.32 -8.37
CA SER A 66 -5.54 -4.64 -9.45
C SER A 66 -6.86 -5.33 -9.79
N ASP A 67 -6.87 -6.66 -9.90
CA ASP A 67 -8.08 -7.45 -10.18
C ASP A 67 -9.12 -7.33 -9.06
N LEU A 68 -8.68 -7.33 -7.79
CA LEU A 68 -9.56 -7.12 -6.65
C LEU A 68 -10.19 -5.72 -6.66
N HIS A 69 -9.40 -4.68 -6.95
CA HIS A 69 -9.92 -3.33 -7.13
C HIS A 69 -10.87 -3.23 -8.33
N GLY A 70 -10.58 -3.91 -9.44
CA GLY A 70 -11.46 -3.98 -10.61
C GLY A 70 -12.82 -4.63 -10.31
N ARG A 71 -12.88 -5.50 -9.28
CA ARG A 71 -14.11 -6.09 -8.75
C ARG A 71 -14.84 -5.19 -7.74
N GLY A 72 -14.33 -4.00 -7.46
CA GLY A 72 -14.89 -3.05 -6.50
C GLY A 72 -14.56 -3.35 -5.03
N LEU A 73 -13.65 -4.29 -4.77
CA LEU A 73 -13.21 -4.61 -3.41
C LEU A 73 -12.22 -3.55 -2.91
N ARG A 74 -12.21 -3.32 -1.60
CA ARG A 74 -11.12 -2.62 -0.92
C ARG A 74 -10.06 -3.66 -0.52
N VAL A 75 -8.79 -3.29 -0.59
CA VAL A 75 -7.68 -4.20 -0.24
C VAL A 75 -6.70 -3.47 0.68
N ALA A 76 -6.37 -4.10 1.81
CA ALA A 76 -5.26 -3.75 2.67
C ALA A 76 -4.20 -4.85 2.56
N CYS A 77 -2.93 -4.43 2.39
CA CYS A 77 -1.81 -5.35 2.37
C CYS A 77 -1.16 -5.38 3.76
N TYR A 78 -1.20 -6.55 4.39
CA TYR A 78 -0.60 -6.75 5.70
C TYR A 78 0.92 -6.66 5.65
N VAL A 79 1.49 -5.98 6.64
CA VAL A 79 2.92 -5.93 6.91
C VAL A 79 3.10 -6.00 8.42
N SER A 80 3.95 -6.91 8.89
CA SER A 80 4.43 -6.85 10.26
C SER A 80 5.49 -5.76 10.40
N ALA A 81 5.12 -4.63 11.00
CA ALA A 81 6.06 -3.53 11.27
C ALA A 81 6.94 -3.79 12.51
N GLY A 82 6.58 -4.80 13.29
CA GLY A 82 7.17 -5.09 14.59
C GLY A 82 7.81 -6.46 14.68
N THR A 83 7.99 -7.19 13.57
CA THR A 83 8.78 -8.43 13.54
C THR A 83 9.72 -8.45 12.33
N ALA A 84 10.84 -9.14 12.46
CA ALA A 84 11.60 -9.60 11.29
C ALA A 84 10.99 -10.93 10.84
N GLU A 85 10.88 -11.19 9.55
CA GLU A 85 10.26 -12.42 9.05
C GLU A 85 11.21 -13.07 8.06
N ALA A 86 11.85 -14.20 8.43
CA ALA A 86 12.98 -14.72 7.66
C ALA A 86 12.62 -15.26 6.27
N TYR A 87 11.34 -15.51 5.99
CA TYR A 87 10.87 -15.86 4.65
C TYR A 87 10.76 -14.63 3.71
N ARG A 88 10.81 -13.39 4.23
CA ARG A 88 10.68 -12.18 3.40
C ARG A 88 11.95 -11.98 2.56
N GLY A 89 11.76 -11.63 1.30
CA GLY A 89 12.86 -11.35 0.37
C GLY A 89 13.74 -10.16 0.78
N ASP A 90 13.33 -9.40 1.80
CA ASP A 90 14.05 -8.25 2.31
C ASP A 90 14.62 -8.39 3.71
N ILE A 91 14.60 -9.60 4.28
CA ILE A 91 15.18 -9.89 5.59
C ILE A 91 16.62 -9.39 5.72
N ALA A 92 17.42 -9.48 4.65
CA ALA A 92 18.81 -9.02 4.64
C ALA A 92 18.98 -7.51 4.81
N ARG A 93 17.90 -6.71 4.66
CA ARG A 93 17.92 -5.26 4.90
C ARG A 93 17.73 -4.89 6.36
N ILE A 94 17.29 -5.84 7.21
CA ILE A 94 17.08 -5.59 8.63
C ILE A 94 18.42 -5.77 9.38
N PRO A 95 18.96 -4.73 10.04
CA PRO A 95 20.23 -4.85 10.75
C PRO A 95 20.17 -5.86 11.88
N ALA A 96 21.16 -6.75 11.98
CA ALA A 96 21.23 -7.74 13.06
C ALA A 96 21.21 -7.11 14.48
N SER A 97 21.62 -5.85 14.62
CA SER A 97 21.60 -5.12 15.89
C SER A 97 20.19 -4.78 16.40
N VAL A 98 19.17 -4.75 15.53
CA VAL A 98 17.78 -4.48 15.94
C VAL A 98 16.98 -5.76 16.16
N ILE A 99 17.55 -6.91 15.85
CA ILE A 99 16.90 -8.22 15.91
C ILE A 99 16.86 -8.72 17.36
N GLY A 100 15.65 -8.89 17.89
CA GLY A 100 15.34 -9.33 19.24
C GLY A 100 15.30 -10.85 19.44
N ARG A 101 14.58 -11.29 20.47
CA ARG A 101 14.36 -12.72 20.77
C ARG A 101 13.26 -13.30 19.87
N PRO A 102 13.27 -14.62 19.59
CA PRO A 102 12.17 -15.29 18.91
C PRO A 102 10.86 -15.12 19.66
N LEU A 103 9.76 -14.90 18.93
CA LEU A 103 8.40 -15.02 19.46
C LEU A 103 8.03 -16.51 19.65
N ASP A 104 7.27 -16.81 20.72
CA ASP A 104 6.91 -18.18 21.11
C ASP A 104 6.14 -18.93 20.00
N GLU A 105 5.24 -18.23 19.31
CA GLU A 105 4.42 -18.74 18.19
C GLU A 105 5.24 -19.12 16.94
N CYS A 106 6.49 -18.67 16.86
CA CYS A 106 7.38 -18.93 15.73
C CYS A 106 8.31 -20.13 15.94
N SER A 107 8.25 -20.79 17.09
CA SER A 107 9.20 -21.85 17.47
C SER A 107 8.71 -23.28 17.26
N THR A 108 7.42 -23.51 16.96
CA THR A 108 6.80 -24.85 17.06
C THR A 108 6.02 -25.36 15.84
N SER A 109 5.88 -24.60 14.76
CA SER A 109 5.08 -25.03 13.60
C SER A 109 5.88 -25.83 12.56
N VAL A 110 6.41 -26.99 12.94
CA VAL A 110 6.95 -27.95 11.95
C VAL A 110 5.84 -28.36 10.97
N GLY A 111 5.90 -27.86 9.74
CA GLY A 111 4.97 -28.18 8.65
C GLY A 111 4.10 -27.03 8.13
N SER A 112 4.19 -25.84 8.71
CA SER A 112 3.58 -24.63 8.14
C SER A 112 4.63 -23.84 7.38
N THR A 113 4.41 -23.49 6.12
CA THR A 113 5.30 -22.61 5.35
C THR A 113 5.54 -21.27 6.09
N TYR A 114 4.64 -20.90 7.01
CA TYR A 114 4.68 -19.73 7.88
C TYR A 114 5.56 -19.88 9.14
N ALA A 115 6.17 -21.05 9.37
CA ALA A 115 7.00 -21.35 10.54
C ALA A 115 8.46 -20.89 10.42
N THR A 116 8.84 -20.32 9.28
CA THR A 116 10.18 -19.71 9.09
C THR A 116 10.16 -18.21 9.39
N SER A 117 9.11 -17.71 10.03
CA SER A 117 9.11 -16.36 10.59
C SER A 117 10.02 -16.33 11.82
N LEU A 118 11.31 -16.04 11.66
CA LEU A 118 12.15 -15.57 12.76
C LEU A 118 11.63 -14.21 13.23
N CYS A 119 10.46 -14.18 13.88
CA CYS A 119 9.93 -12.98 14.51
C CYS A 119 10.85 -12.59 15.65
N LEU A 120 11.83 -11.74 15.32
CA LEU A 120 12.89 -11.32 16.21
C LEU A 120 12.79 -9.81 16.46
N LEU A 121 11.78 -9.38 17.18
CA LEU A 121 11.72 -8.00 17.67
C LEU A 121 11.07 -8.00 19.06
N ARG A 122 11.72 -7.29 19.99
CA ARG A 122 11.19 -6.92 21.30
C ARG A 122 11.41 -5.44 21.49
#